data_AF-A0A7C3P5G0-F1
#
_entry.id   AF-A0A7C3P5G0-F1
#
_cell.length_a   1.000
_cell.length_b   1.000
_cell.length_c   1.000
_cell.angle_alpha   90.00
_cell.angle_beta   90.00
_cell.angle_gamma   90.00
#
_symmetry.space_group_name_H-M   'P 1'
#
loop_
_entity.id
_entity.type
_entity.pdbx_description
1 polymer ?
#
loop_
_entity_poly.entity_id
_entity_poly.type
_entity_poly.pdbx_seq_one_letter_code
_entity_poly.pdbx_strand_id
1 'polypeptide(L)'
;MKRLILCDFDGTISLRDMGYVLLNRFSSGDWEAIDRDFCEGKIGSREAYSRIAEIIRGDQKGIRDFVQENSEIDPYFVSFYHYCGEKGIDVKIVSDGLDFYIKILLELHHLSEIPFYANRTRFHPGGRMQFSFPFASEECGLCGTCKKKLVQIHRDQYDSIVFVGNGLSDRCGAREADFVFAKGSLYQHCIREDITCHFFENFEEILSDLKKHIRGIIFDLDGTLIEAYEAIYLGLKGALEHFGKEIFSFSDLGNYLKADLEATLLHFFSPEEVPKVVPIMRKKYEEVYLGHTYLLDGAKEVLESLRSRGILMGVASNKFGRFSRGALSHLGVLDYFKAIIGAGDVPRNKPYPDMIEAVLREMTLTPPEAVFVGDTLTDIETGKQAGVDVYALPTGFYSRTELSQKKPKRILKSLKELLQVVRDTSF
;
A
#
# COMPACT_ATOMS: atom_id res chain seq x y z
N MET A 1 6.08 -24.00 -0.09
CA MET A 1 5.16 -23.19 -0.90
C MET A 1 6.00 -22.52 -1.97
N LYS A 2 5.78 -22.84 -3.24
CA LYS A 2 6.54 -22.33 -4.37
C LYS A 2 5.96 -20.98 -4.80
N ARG A 3 6.76 -19.92 -4.75
CA ARG A 3 6.33 -18.55 -5.02
C ARG A 3 7.02 -17.99 -6.26
N LEU A 4 6.29 -17.17 -7.01
CA LEU A 4 6.79 -16.44 -8.18
C LEU A 4 6.56 -14.95 -8.00
N ILE A 5 7.59 -14.16 -8.28
CA ILE A 5 7.46 -12.72 -8.47
C ILE A 5 7.56 -12.43 -9.97
N LEU A 6 6.47 -11.91 -10.53
CA LEU A 6 6.45 -11.35 -11.88
C LEU A 6 6.68 -9.84 -11.76
N CYS A 7 7.79 -9.38 -12.31
CA CYS A 7 8.25 -8.02 -12.15
C CYS A 7 8.23 -7.27 -13.49
N ASP A 8 7.52 -6.15 -13.54
CA ASP A 8 7.64 -5.20 -14.63
C ASP A 8 9.06 -4.62 -14.71
N PHE A 9 9.44 -4.14 -15.90
CA PHE A 9 10.78 -3.62 -16.13
C PHE A 9 10.82 -2.08 -16.12
N ASP A 10 10.14 -1.45 -17.06
CA ASP A 10 10.30 -0.01 -17.36
C ASP A 10 9.65 0.90 -16.32
N GLY A 11 10.48 1.65 -15.59
CA GLY A 11 10.03 2.47 -14.46
C GLY A 11 9.70 1.66 -13.20
N THR A 12 9.97 0.34 -13.22
CA THR A 12 9.89 -0.58 -12.09
C THR A 12 11.30 -1.01 -11.68
N ILE A 13 11.93 -1.90 -12.46
CA ILE A 13 13.34 -2.31 -12.31
C ILE A 13 14.26 -1.21 -12.84
N SER A 14 14.05 -0.75 -14.07
CA SER A 14 14.77 0.41 -14.58
C SER A 14 14.17 1.68 -13.98
N LEU A 15 15.00 2.66 -13.65
CA LEU A 15 14.54 3.92 -13.08
C LEU A 15 13.84 4.82 -14.11
N ARG A 16 14.04 4.55 -15.40
CA ARG A 16 13.47 5.29 -16.53
C ARG A 16 12.78 4.33 -17.49
N ASP A 17 11.80 4.84 -18.22
CA ASP A 17 11.23 4.14 -19.37
C ASP A 17 12.26 4.13 -20.51
N MET A 18 12.89 2.98 -20.74
CA MET A 18 13.93 2.84 -21.74
C MET A 18 13.38 2.94 -23.17
N GLY A 19 12.11 2.59 -23.37
CA GLY A 19 11.40 2.83 -24.63
C GLY A 19 11.42 4.31 -24.98
N TYR A 20 10.98 5.18 -24.06
CA TYR A 20 10.98 6.63 -24.28
C TYR A 20 12.38 7.22 -24.42
N VAL A 21 13.34 6.77 -23.61
CA VAL A 21 14.75 7.22 -23.69
C VAL A 21 15.33 6.92 -25.08
N LEU A 22 15.03 5.75 -25.65
CA LEU A 22 15.46 5.38 -26.99
C LEU A 22 14.71 6.14 -28.09
N LEU A 23 13.39 6.31 -27.96
CA LEU A 23 12.59 7.02 -28.96
C LEU A 23 13.02 8.48 -29.09
N ASN A 24 13.34 9.15 -27.99
CA ASN A 24 13.86 10.52 -27.99
C ASN A 24 15.16 10.69 -28.78
N ARG A 25 15.98 9.63 -28.87
CA ARG A 25 17.28 9.70 -29.54
C ARG A 25 17.26 9.15 -30.96
N PHE A 26 16.53 8.06 -31.17
CA PHE A 26 16.64 7.22 -32.37
C PHE A 26 15.39 7.25 -33.27
N SER A 27 14.33 7.98 -32.90
CA SER A 27 13.19 8.18 -33.78
C SER A 27 13.38 9.39 -34.70
N SER A 28 12.86 9.29 -35.93
CA SER A 28 12.85 10.40 -36.91
C SER A 28 11.47 11.02 -37.11
N GLY A 29 10.49 10.70 -36.26
CA GLY A 29 9.09 11.08 -36.41
C GLY A 29 8.42 11.39 -35.07
N ASP A 30 7.15 11.78 -35.12
CA ASP A 30 6.37 12.18 -33.94
C ASP A 30 5.91 10.95 -33.14
N TRP A 31 6.84 10.38 -32.37
CA TRP A 31 6.55 9.26 -31.47
C TRP A 31 5.63 9.69 -30.31
N GLU A 32 5.64 10.97 -29.93
CA GLU A 32 4.77 11.52 -28.87
C GLU A 32 3.29 11.45 -29.26
N ALA A 33 2.96 11.60 -30.55
CA ALA A 33 1.60 11.37 -31.03
C ALA A 33 1.16 9.91 -30.89
N ILE A 34 2.06 8.96 -31.16
CA ILE A 34 1.78 7.53 -30.97
C ILE A 34 1.57 7.24 -29.48
N ASP A 35 2.42 7.79 -28.62
CA ASP A 35 2.32 7.62 -27.17
C ASP A 35 1.03 8.22 -26.59
N ARG A 36 0.64 9.41 -27.04
CA ARG A 36 -0.64 10.03 -26.66
C ARG A 36 -1.83 9.15 -27.05
N ASP A 37 -1.85 8.60 -28.26
CA ASP A 37 -2.92 7.68 -28.67
C ASP A 37 -2.96 6.41 -27.80
N PHE A 38 -1.81 5.89 -27.38
CA PHE A 38 -1.74 4.75 -26.46
C PHE A 38 -2.23 5.11 -25.05
N CYS A 39 -1.76 6.23 -24.49
CA CYS A 39 -2.14 6.71 -23.15
C CYS A 39 -3.63 7.04 -23.06
N GLU A 40 -4.23 7.56 -24.13
CA GLU A 40 -5.67 7.83 -24.25
C GLU A 40 -6.50 6.57 -24.54
N GLY A 41 -5.85 5.41 -24.75
CA GLY A 41 -6.51 4.13 -25.00
C GLY A 41 -7.09 3.97 -26.39
N LYS A 42 -6.71 4.83 -27.35
CA LYS A 42 -7.14 4.72 -28.76
C LYS A 42 -6.49 3.55 -29.48
N ILE A 43 -5.25 3.22 -29.11
CA ILE A 43 -4.50 2.08 -29.64
C ILE A 43 -3.91 1.24 -28.51
N GLY A 44 -3.65 -0.04 -28.79
CA GLY A 44 -2.89 -0.92 -27.90
C GLY A 44 -1.38 -0.79 -28.13
N SER A 45 -0.57 -1.28 -27.18
CA SER A 45 0.89 -1.24 -27.30
C SER A 45 1.42 -2.02 -28.50
N ARG A 46 0.75 -3.11 -28.92
CA ARG A 46 1.09 -3.87 -30.13
C ARG A 46 1.06 -2.99 -31.37
N GLU A 47 0.02 -2.17 -31.50
CA GLU A 47 -0.11 -1.23 -32.60
C GLU A 47 0.86 -0.06 -32.46
N ALA A 48 1.04 0.48 -31.25
CA ALA A 48 2.01 1.54 -30.97
C ALA A 48 3.42 1.14 -31.41
N TYR A 49 3.90 -0.04 -31.02
CA TYR A 49 5.20 -0.56 -31.46
C TYR A 49 5.26 -0.79 -32.96
N SER A 50 4.16 -1.23 -33.59
CA SER A 50 4.13 -1.40 -35.05
C SER A 50 4.34 -0.07 -35.77
N ARG A 51 3.74 1.02 -35.30
CA ARG A 51 3.96 2.38 -35.82
C ARG A 51 5.37 2.90 -35.49
N ILE A 52 5.86 2.63 -34.27
CA ILE A 52 7.22 3.00 -33.86
C ILE A 52 8.29 2.35 -34.75
N ALA A 53 8.10 1.10 -35.17
CA ALA A 53 9.04 0.39 -36.06
C ALA A 53 9.27 1.14 -37.39
N GLU A 54 8.30 1.94 -37.84
CA GLU A 54 8.41 2.72 -39.06
C GLU A 54 9.33 3.92 -38.91
N ILE A 55 9.45 4.50 -37.70
CA ILE A 55 10.16 5.76 -37.44
C ILE A 55 11.45 5.59 -36.64
N ILE A 56 11.66 4.47 -35.94
CA ILE A 56 12.87 4.22 -35.16
C ILE A 56 14.01 3.70 -36.06
N ARG A 57 15.20 4.30 -35.94
CA ARG A 57 16.40 3.91 -36.68
C ARG A 57 17.62 3.94 -35.77
N GLY A 58 18.39 2.86 -35.79
CA GLY A 58 19.69 2.79 -35.12
C GLY A 58 20.35 1.43 -35.30
N ASP A 59 21.67 1.41 -35.42
CA ASP A 59 22.43 0.17 -35.42
C ASP A 59 22.60 -0.37 -33.99
N GLN A 60 22.80 -1.67 -33.89
CA GLN A 60 22.84 -2.37 -32.61
C GLN A 60 23.96 -1.87 -31.69
N LYS A 61 25.10 -1.45 -32.24
CA LYS A 61 26.23 -0.96 -31.44
C LYS A 61 25.92 0.42 -30.86
N GLY A 62 25.51 1.36 -31.70
CA GLY A 62 25.19 2.72 -31.26
C GLY A 62 24.09 2.76 -30.20
N ILE A 63 23.09 1.88 -30.31
CA ILE A 63 22.04 1.75 -29.31
C ILE A 63 22.56 1.14 -28.01
N ARG A 64 23.43 0.12 -28.08
CA ARG A 64 24.03 -0.49 -26.89
C ARG A 64 24.85 0.53 -26.11
N ASP A 65 25.72 1.27 -26.80
CA ASP A 65 26.57 2.31 -26.21
C ASP A 65 25.68 3.38 -25.54
N PHE A 66 24.61 3.81 -26.21
CA PHE A 66 23.66 4.79 -25.64
C PHE A 66 22.91 4.26 -24.41
N VAL A 67 22.43 3.01 -24.43
CA VAL A 67 21.77 2.40 -23.25
C VAL A 67 22.75 2.39 -22.08
N GLN A 68 23.97 1.89 -22.28
CA GLN A 68 24.97 1.80 -21.23
C GLN A 68 25.29 3.16 -20.55
N GLU A 69 25.26 4.25 -21.31
CA GLU A 69 25.51 5.61 -20.80
C GLU A 69 24.28 6.27 -20.14
N ASN A 70 23.06 5.81 -20.42
CA ASN A 70 21.82 6.53 -20.08
C ASN A 70 20.81 5.71 -19.26
N SER A 71 21.16 4.50 -18.85
CA SER A 71 20.26 3.59 -18.14
C SER A 71 20.79 3.21 -16.76
N GLU A 72 19.89 3.19 -15.79
CA GLU A 72 20.14 2.75 -14.42
C GLU A 72 18.99 1.83 -13.99
N ILE A 73 19.30 0.81 -13.20
CA ILE A 73 18.31 0.01 -12.47
C ILE A 73 18.21 0.48 -11.03
N ASP A 74 17.11 0.13 -10.37
CA ASP A 74 16.96 0.34 -8.93
C ASP A 74 18.15 -0.27 -8.16
N PRO A 75 18.83 0.51 -7.30
CA PRO A 75 20.07 0.08 -6.66
C PRO A 75 19.90 -1.13 -5.73
N TYR A 76 18.68 -1.45 -5.32
CA TYR A 76 18.38 -2.57 -4.44
C TYR A 76 17.87 -3.81 -5.19
N PHE A 77 17.65 -3.73 -6.51
CA PHE A 77 17.09 -4.85 -7.28
C PHE A 77 17.99 -6.10 -7.26
N VAL A 78 19.31 -5.91 -7.34
CA VAL A 78 20.29 -7.02 -7.28
C VAL A 78 20.19 -7.75 -5.94
N SER A 79 20.21 -7.01 -4.82
CA SER A 79 20.07 -7.55 -3.47
C SER A 79 18.72 -8.25 -3.27
N PHE A 80 17.65 -7.67 -3.81
CA PHE A 80 16.32 -8.26 -3.82
C PHE A 80 16.30 -9.59 -4.58
N TYR A 81 16.89 -9.65 -5.77
CA TYR A 81 16.93 -10.86 -6.60
C TYR A 81 17.70 -12.00 -5.90
N HIS A 82 18.88 -11.72 -5.36
CA HIS A 82 19.67 -12.72 -4.63
C HIS A 82 18.93 -13.24 -3.39
N TYR A 83 18.31 -12.35 -2.62
CA TYR A 83 17.50 -12.75 -1.48
C TYR A 83 16.33 -13.66 -1.88
N CYS A 84 15.65 -13.35 -2.99
CA CYS A 84 14.59 -14.21 -3.52
C CYS A 84 15.13 -15.61 -3.85
N GLY A 85 16.29 -15.70 -4.52
CA GLY A 85 16.96 -16.97 -4.81
C GLY A 85 17.31 -17.77 -3.56
N GLU A 86 17.89 -17.13 -2.54
CA GLU A 86 18.20 -17.76 -1.24
C GLU A 86 16.95 -18.30 -0.53
N LYS A 87 15.81 -17.63 -0.72
CA LYS A 87 14.51 -18.03 -0.15
C LYS A 87 13.68 -18.95 -1.04
N GLY A 88 14.21 -19.37 -2.20
CA GLY A 88 13.48 -20.22 -3.15
C GLY A 88 12.26 -19.55 -3.78
N ILE A 89 12.30 -18.22 -3.91
CA ILE A 89 11.30 -17.40 -4.60
C ILE A 89 11.81 -17.16 -6.02
N ASP A 90 11.09 -17.65 -7.02
CA ASP A 90 11.45 -17.42 -8.42
C ASP A 90 11.12 -15.97 -8.79
N VAL A 91 12.01 -15.33 -9.55
CA VAL A 91 11.78 -13.99 -10.12
C VAL A 91 11.84 -14.07 -11.63
N LYS A 92 10.83 -13.52 -12.31
CA LYS A 92 10.79 -13.40 -13.77
C LYS A 92 10.36 -12.00 -14.17
N ILE A 93 10.95 -11.48 -15.23
CA ILE A 93 10.64 -10.14 -15.74
C ILE A 93 9.53 -10.24 -16.80
N VAL A 94 8.53 -9.37 -16.73
CA VAL A 94 7.43 -9.28 -17.69
C VAL A 94 7.33 -7.85 -18.18
N SER A 95 7.78 -7.58 -19.40
CA SER A 95 7.84 -6.21 -19.93
C SER A 95 7.05 -6.10 -21.22
N ASP A 96 6.32 -5.01 -21.39
CA ASP A 96 5.79 -4.62 -22.70
C ASP A 96 6.83 -3.86 -23.54
N GLY A 97 8.04 -3.75 -23.03
CA GLY A 97 9.23 -3.23 -23.67
C GLY A 97 9.85 -4.13 -24.74
N LEU A 98 11.05 -3.77 -25.18
CA LEU A 98 11.82 -4.48 -26.20
C LEU A 98 12.97 -5.29 -25.57
N ASP A 99 13.11 -6.53 -26.01
CA ASP A 99 14.07 -7.51 -25.49
C ASP A 99 15.54 -7.05 -25.48
N PHE A 100 15.99 -6.31 -26.50
CA PHE A 100 17.41 -6.01 -26.65
C PHE A 100 17.96 -5.11 -25.54
N TYR A 101 17.22 -4.07 -25.11
CA TYR A 101 17.73 -3.16 -24.06
C TYR A 101 17.61 -3.81 -22.68
N ILE A 102 16.57 -4.62 -22.47
CA ILE A 102 16.42 -5.42 -21.25
C ILE A 102 17.63 -6.34 -21.12
N LYS A 103 17.98 -7.06 -22.19
CA LYS A 103 19.15 -7.94 -22.22
C LYS A 103 20.46 -7.19 -21.93
N ILE A 104 20.67 -6.02 -22.54
CA ILE A 104 21.86 -5.19 -22.30
C ILE A 104 21.96 -4.78 -20.83
N LEU A 105 20.86 -4.30 -20.25
CA LEU A 105 20.81 -3.91 -18.83
C LEU A 105 21.09 -5.09 -17.90
N LEU A 106 20.46 -6.24 -18.14
CA LEU A 106 20.73 -7.45 -17.36
C LEU A 106 22.18 -7.92 -17.49
N GLU A 107 22.80 -7.80 -18.67
CA GLU A 107 24.24 -8.10 -18.87
C GLU A 107 25.13 -7.14 -18.06
N LEU A 108 24.86 -5.83 -18.11
CA LEU A 108 25.64 -4.79 -17.41
C LEU A 108 25.61 -4.95 -15.88
N HIS A 109 24.51 -5.49 -15.35
CA HIS A 109 24.31 -5.68 -13.91
C HIS A 109 24.53 -7.12 -13.44
N HIS A 110 25.04 -8.02 -14.29
CA HIS A 110 25.28 -9.43 -13.98
C HIS A 110 24.02 -10.22 -13.55
N LEU A 111 22.90 -9.98 -14.24
CA LEU A 111 21.58 -10.58 -13.99
C LEU A 111 21.03 -11.31 -15.23
N SER A 112 21.91 -11.81 -16.10
CA SER A 112 21.54 -12.41 -17.39
C SER A 112 20.78 -13.75 -17.27
N GLU A 113 20.82 -14.36 -16.10
CA GLU A 113 20.12 -15.58 -15.75
C GLU A 113 18.63 -15.36 -15.48
N ILE A 114 18.19 -14.12 -15.24
CA ILE A 114 16.78 -13.82 -14.94
C ILE A 114 15.94 -14.09 -16.20
N PRO A 115 14.95 -15.02 -16.14
CA PRO A 115 14.04 -15.22 -17.26
C PRO A 115 13.19 -13.98 -17.49
N PHE A 116 13.05 -13.55 -18.75
CA PHE A 116 12.21 -12.41 -19.10
C PHE A 116 11.30 -12.68 -20.31
N TYR A 117 10.16 -11.99 -20.32
CA TYR A 117 9.17 -12.00 -21.39
C TYR A 117 9.01 -10.57 -21.90
N ALA A 118 9.30 -10.34 -23.18
CA ALA A 118 9.22 -9.02 -23.81
C ALA A 118 8.92 -9.14 -25.31
N ASN A 119 8.63 -7.99 -25.94
CA ASN A 119 8.54 -7.90 -27.39
C ASN A 119 9.92 -8.11 -28.02
N ARG A 120 9.97 -8.80 -29.16
CA ARG A 120 11.24 -9.19 -29.78
C ARG A 120 11.66 -8.22 -30.87
N THR A 121 12.94 -7.86 -30.86
CA THR A 121 13.52 -6.95 -31.85
C THR A 121 14.45 -7.69 -32.80
N ARG A 122 14.26 -7.46 -34.10
CA ARG A 122 15.19 -7.86 -35.15
C ARG A 122 15.77 -6.62 -35.80
N PHE A 123 17.09 -6.48 -35.74
CA PHE A 123 17.83 -5.43 -36.43
C PHE A 123 18.09 -5.83 -37.88
N HIS A 124 17.93 -4.88 -38.80
CA HIS A 124 18.23 -5.02 -40.21
C HIS A 124 19.40 -4.12 -40.63
N PRO A 125 20.09 -4.45 -41.74
CA PRO A 125 21.03 -3.54 -42.37
C PRO A 125 20.39 -2.17 -42.64
N GLY A 126 21.16 -1.09 -42.47
CA GLY A 126 20.65 0.28 -42.60
C GLY A 126 19.90 0.80 -41.35
N GLY A 127 19.98 0.11 -40.21
CA GLY A 127 19.48 0.59 -38.92
C GLY A 127 17.97 0.47 -38.72
N ARG A 128 17.25 -0.20 -39.64
CA ARG A 128 15.81 -0.47 -39.47
C ARG A 128 15.59 -1.57 -38.41
N MET A 129 14.58 -1.41 -37.57
CA MET A 129 14.15 -2.41 -36.60
C MET A 129 12.80 -3.02 -37.00
N GLN A 130 12.61 -4.30 -36.71
CA GLN A 130 11.34 -4.99 -36.82
C GLN A 130 10.97 -5.58 -35.46
N PHE A 131 9.71 -5.42 -35.05
CA PHE A 131 9.21 -5.97 -33.80
C PHE A 131 8.27 -7.15 -34.04
N SER A 132 8.29 -8.10 -33.11
CA SER A 132 7.33 -9.22 -33.06
C SER A 132 6.86 -9.44 -31.62
N PHE A 133 5.66 -9.99 -31.48
CA PHE A 133 4.89 -9.99 -30.22
C PHE A 133 4.60 -11.42 -29.74
N PRO A 134 5.62 -12.21 -29.36
CA PRO A 134 5.45 -13.64 -29.05
C PRO A 134 4.58 -13.92 -27.82
N PHE A 135 4.42 -12.93 -26.94
CA PHE A 135 3.66 -13.03 -25.70
C PHE A 135 2.34 -12.25 -25.74
N ALA A 136 1.88 -11.85 -26.93
CA ALA A 136 0.56 -11.29 -27.12
C ALA A 136 -0.53 -12.32 -26.76
N SER A 137 -1.71 -11.80 -26.41
CA SER A 137 -2.93 -12.59 -26.27
C SER A 137 -3.90 -12.19 -27.36
N GLU A 138 -4.39 -13.14 -28.14
CA GLU A 138 -5.42 -12.89 -29.15
C GLU A 138 -6.74 -12.45 -28.51
N GLU A 139 -7.08 -12.97 -27.33
CA GLU A 139 -8.26 -12.52 -26.57
C GLU A 139 -8.15 -11.06 -26.15
N CYS A 140 -6.93 -10.60 -25.83
CA CYS A 140 -6.70 -9.21 -25.48
C CYS A 140 -6.70 -8.30 -26.71
N GLY A 141 -6.07 -8.74 -27.80
CA GLY A 141 -5.96 -7.98 -29.06
C GLY A 141 -5.13 -6.69 -29.01
N LEU A 142 -4.76 -6.19 -27.82
CA LEU A 142 -4.16 -4.87 -27.64
C LEU A 142 -2.67 -4.90 -27.28
N CYS A 143 -2.27 -5.76 -26.34
CA CYS A 143 -0.92 -5.74 -25.77
C CYS A 143 0.11 -6.46 -26.66
N GLY A 144 1.33 -5.92 -26.76
CA GLY A 144 2.48 -6.62 -27.33
C GLY A 144 2.89 -7.82 -26.46
N THR A 145 3.02 -7.57 -25.16
CA THR A 145 3.23 -8.59 -24.12
C THR A 145 2.08 -8.54 -23.12
N CYS A 146 1.23 -9.58 -23.11
CA CYS A 146 0.06 -9.62 -22.25
C CYS A 146 0.42 -10.14 -20.84
N LYS A 147 0.64 -9.22 -19.90
CA LYS A 147 0.99 -9.54 -18.50
C LYS A 147 -0.05 -10.43 -17.79
N LYS A 148 -1.34 -10.26 -18.08
CA LYS A 148 -2.41 -11.15 -17.58
C LYS A 148 -2.19 -12.60 -18.01
N LYS A 149 -1.98 -12.83 -19.31
CA LYS A 149 -1.68 -14.16 -19.87
C LYS A 149 -0.46 -14.76 -19.19
N LEU A 150 0.57 -13.95 -18.94
CA LEU A 150 1.80 -14.40 -18.28
C LEU A 150 1.58 -14.81 -16.82
N VAL A 151 0.69 -14.15 -16.07
CA VAL A 151 0.27 -14.64 -14.75
C VAL A 151 -0.44 -15.99 -14.89
N GLN A 152 -1.38 -16.11 -15.82
CA GLN A 152 -2.20 -17.32 -15.99
C GLN A 152 -1.39 -18.56 -16.38
N ILE A 153 -0.44 -18.45 -17.32
CA ILE A 153 0.37 -19.62 -17.73
C ILE A 153 1.29 -20.14 -16.63
N HIS A 154 1.58 -19.32 -15.62
CA HIS A 154 2.39 -19.71 -14.47
C HIS A 154 1.54 -20.24 -13.31
N ARG A 155 0.22 -20.04 -13.31
CA ARG A 155 -0.65 -20.35 -12.17
C ARG A 155 -0.52 -21.80 -11.71
N ASP A 156 -0.46 -22.74 -12.65
CA ASP A 156 -0.40 -24.17 -12.34
C ASP A 156 0.95 -24.62 -11.76
N GLN A 157 1.97 -23.76 -11.81
CA GLN A 157 3.34 -24.09 -11.39
C GLN A 157 3.73 -23.48 -10.04
N TYR A 158 2.91 -22.60 -9.46
CA TYR A 158 3.23 -21.83 -8.27
C TYR A 158 2.01 -21.73 -7.35
N ASP A 159 2.25 -21.86 -6.05
CA ASP A 159 1.21 -21.73 -5.02
C ASP A 159 0.78 -20.27 -4.83
N SER A 160 1.65 -19.32 -5.17
CA SER A 160 1.35 -17.89 -5.14
C SER A 160 2.20 -17.11 -6.15
N ILE A 161 1.56 -16.14 -6.78
CA ILE A 161 2.13 -15.21 -7.74
C ILE A 161 1.95 -13.78 -7.21
N VAL A 162 3.08 -13.11 -7.01
CA VAL A 162 3.16 -11.70 -6.66
C VAL A 162 3.50 -10.90 -7.92
N PHE A 163 2.83 -9.77 -8.12
CA PHE A 163 3.14 -8.84 -9.20
C PHE A 163 3.84 -7.58 -8.66
N VAL A 164 4.86 -7.09 -9.35
CA VAL A 164 5.55 -5.83 -9.01
C VAL A 164 5.51 -4.92 -10.22
N GLY A 165 4.97 -3.70 -10.08
CA GLY A 165 4.86 -2.77 -11.20
C GLY A 165 4.56 -1.32 -10.84
N ASN A 166 4.49 -0.46 -11.85
CA ASN A 166 4.33 0.99 -11.71
C ASN A 166 3.25 1.59 -12.62
N GLY A 167 2.87 0.89 -13.69
CA GLY A 167 2.24 1.47 -14.86
C GLY A 167 0.82 0.97 -15.14
N LEU A 168 0.10 1.70 -15.99
CA LEU A 168 -1.21 1.26 -16.46
C LEU A 168 -1.14 -0.05 -17.26
N SER A 169 -0.02 -0.36 -17.91
CA SER A 169 0.15 -1.64 -18.65
C SER A 169 0.12 -2.86 -17.72
N ASP A 170 0.37 -2.67 -16.41
CA ASP A 170 0.36 -3.72 -15.40
C ASP A 170 -1.03 -4.07 -14.88
N ARG A 171 -2.02 -3.18 -15.10
CA ARG A 171 -3.36 -3.27 -14.48
C ARG A 171 -4.01 -4.66 -14.55
N CYS A 172 -3.90 -5.31 -15.72
CA CYS A 172 -4.48 -6.63 -15.95
C CYS A 172 -3.67 -7.75 -15.28
N GLY A 173 -2.34 -7.60 -15.19
CA GLY A 173 -1.48 -8.55 -14.46
C GLY A 173 -1.67 -8.43 -12.95
N ALA A 174 -1.72 -7.21 -12.44
CA ALA A 174 -1.98 -6.90 -11.03
C ALA A 174 -3.34 -7.43 -10.55
N ARG A 175 -4.40 -7.31 -11.36
CA ARG A 175 -5.72 -7.89 -11.02
C ARG A 175 -5.72 -9.40 -10.95
N GLU A 176 -4.90 -10.05 -11.78
CA GLU A 176 -4.84 -11.50 -11.86
C GLU A 176 -3.98 -12.08 -10.71
N ALA A 177 -2.91 -11.39 -10.29
CA ALA A 177 -2.00 -11.86 -9.25
C ALA A 177 -2.64 -11.97 -7.86
N ASP A 178 -2.04 -12.77 -6.98
CA ASP A 178 -2.55 -12.98 -5.62
C ASP A 178 -2.23 -11.79 -4.70
N PHE A 179 -1.14 -11.07 -5.02
CA PHE A 179 -0.71 -9.89 -4.30
C PHE A 179 0.10 -8.96 -5.21
N VAL A 180 0.08 -7.66 -4.93
CA VAL A 180 0.73 -6.65 -5.77
C VAL A 180 1.62 -5.71 -4.95
N PHE A 181 2.85 -5.49 -5.40
CA PHE A 181 3.62 -4.30 -5.06
C PHE A 181 3.40 -3.28 -6.17
N ALA A 182 2.84 -2.13 -5.82
CA ALA A 182 2.43 -1.12 -6.79
C ALA A 182 3.00 0.25 -6.44
N LYS A 183 3.54 0.94 -7.45
CA LYS A 183 3.85 2.37 -7.38
C LYS A 183 3.23 3.13 -8.54
N GLY A 184 3.44 4.44 -8.59
CA GLY A 184 2.96 5.29 -9.69
C GLY A 184 1.47 5.15 -9.98
N SER A 185 1.13 5.04 -11.26
CA SER A 185 -0.25 4.91 -11.74
C SER A 185 -0.89 3.56 -11.39
N LEU A 186 -0.09 2.50 -11.24
CA LEU A 186 -0.59 1.19 -10.85
C LEU A 186 -1.15 1.20 -9.43
N TYR A 187 -0.48 1.88 -8.49
CA TYR A 187 -0.98 2.00 -7.12
C TYR A 187 -2.37 2.64 -7.09
N GLN A 188 -2.55 3.76 -7.81
CA GLN A 188 -3.85 4.43 -7.92
C GLN A 188 -4.92 3.55 -8.58
N HIS A 189 -4.54 2.70 -9.54
CA HIS A 189 -5.44 1.71 -10.12
C HIS A 189 -5.84 0.65 -9.09
N CYS A 190 -4.88 0.09 -8.35
CA CYS A 190 -5.14 -0.90 -7.32
C CYS A 190 -6.09 -0.36 -6.24
N ILE A 191 -5.90 0.88 -5.80
CA ILE A 191 -6.79 1.54 -4.83
C ILE A 191 -8.22 1.66 -5.38
N ARG A 192 -8.40 2.12 -6.63
CA ARG A 192 -9.74 2.30 -7.24
C ARG A 192 -10.48 0.99 -7.46
N GLU A 193 -9.77 -0.08 -7.82
CA GLU A 193 -10.36 -1.39 -8.13
C GLU A 193 -10.36 -2.34 -6.94
N ASP A 194 -10.05 -1.84 -5.74
CA ASP A 194 -9.94 -2.64 -4.52
C ASP A 194 -9.00 -3.86 -4.69
N ILE A 195 -7.88 -3.68 -5.38
CA ILE A 195 -6.82 -4.70 -5.51
C ILE A 195 -5.89 -4.57 -4.31
N THR A 196 -5.72 -5.67 -3.57
CA THR A 196 -4.80 -5.73 -2.44
C THR A 196 -3.37 -5.49 -2.91
N CYS A 197 -2.74 -4.44 -2.39
CA CYS A 197 -1.38 -4.08 -2.74
C CYS A 197 -0.61 -3.47 -1.58
N HIS A 198 0.72 -3.53 -1.65
CA HIS A 198 1.60 -2.64 -0.90
C HIS A 198 2.15 -1.54 -1.82
N PHE A 199 2.16 -0.33 -1.29
CA PHE A 199 2.93 0.75 -1.89
C PHE A 199 4.44 0.49 -1.68
N PHE A 200 5.25 0.82 -2.68
CA PHE A 200 6.71 0.82 -2.57
C PHE A 200 7.32 1.98 -3.34
N GLU A 201 8.41 2.57 -2.84
CA GLU A 201 9.20 3.54 -3.62
C GLU A 201 10.32 2.85 -4.42
N ASN A 202 11.00 1.86 -3.81
CA ASN A 202 12.14 1.14 -4.36
C ASN A 202 12.17 -0.34 -3.92
N PHE A 203 13.13 -1.13 -4.43
CA PHE A 203 13.23 -2.55 -4.07
C PHE A 203 13.73 -2.81 -2.64
N GLU A 204 14.29 -1.82 -1.92
CA GLU A 204 14.63 -1.96 -0.50
C GLU A 204 13.37 -2.18 0.34
N GLU A 205 12.29 -1.47 0.04
CA GLU A 205 11.02 -1.59 0.75
C GLU A 205 10.33 -2.93 0.47
N ILE A 206 10.44 -3.45 -0.76
CA ILE A 206 9.97 -4.80 -1.10
C ILE A 206 10.79 -5.85 -0.35
N LEU A 207 12.12 -5.69 -0.33
CA LEU A 207 13.02 -6.58 0.39
C LEU A 207 12.74 -6.56 1.91
N SER A 208 12.46 -5.40 2.48
CA SER A 208 12.04 -5.23 3.87
C SER A 208 10.76 -6.01 4.16
N ASP A 209 9.77 -5.92 3.27
CA ASP A 209 8.50 -6.65 3.40
C ASP A 209 8.68 -8.16 3.33
N LEU A 210 9.48 -8.65 2.39
CA LEU A 210 9.76 -10.09 2.27
C LEU A 210 10.54 -10.63 3.48
N LYS A 211 11.32 -9.78 4.15
CA LYS A 211 12.04 -10.12 5.39
C LYS A 211 11.18 -9.94 6.64
N LYS A 212 10.02 -9.27 6.52
CA LYS A 212 9.25 -8.85 7.68
C LYS A 212 8.68 -10.06 8.40
N HIS A 213 8.85 -10.06 9.72
CA HIS A 213 8.25 -11.05 10.62
C HIS A 213 7.39 -10.32 11.66
N ILE A 214 6.07 -10.34 11.45
CA ILE A 214 5.14 -9.62 12.33
C ILE A 214 4.95 -10.44 13.60
N ARG A 215 5.49 -9.93 14.71
CA ARG A 215 5.32 -10.49 16.07
C ARG A 215 4.26 -9.76 16.86
N GLY A 216 3.91 -8.52 16.46
CA GLY A 216 2.88 -7.75 17.14
C GLY A 216 2.04 -6.86 16.23
N ILE A 217 0.83 -6.56 16.69
CA ILE A 217 -0.09 -5.63 16.04
C ILE A 217 -0.53 -4.58 17.05
N ILE A 218 -0.37 -3.32 16.68
CA ILE A 218 -0.89 -2.19 17.44
C ILE A 218 -2.16 -1.75 16.72
N PHE A 219 -3.25 -1.59 17.45
CA PHE A 219 -4.53 -1.15 16.91
C PHE A 219 -4.84 0.26 17.41
N ASP A 220 -5.38 1.11 16.55
CA ASP A 220 -6.29 2.14 17.02
C ASP A 220 -7.58 1.49 17.53
N LEU A 221 -8.41 2.27 18.21
CA LEU A 221 -9.61 1.80 18.87
C LEU A 221 -10.89 2.22 18.13
N ASP A 222 -11.23 3.51 18.18
CA ASP A 222 -12.48 4.05 17.64
C ASP A 222 -12.43 4.08 16.10
N GLY A 223 -13.34 3.38 15.42
CA GLY A 223 -13.32 3.24 13.96
C GLY A 223 -12.45 2.07 13.46
N THR A 224 -11.68 1.42 14.34
CA THR A 224 -10.78 0.32 13.98
C THR A 224 -11.13 -1.02 14.65
N LEU A 225 -11.34 -1.05 15.96
CA LEU A 225 -11.78 -2.25 16.70
C LEU A 225 -13.21 -2.09 17.22
N ILE A 226 -13.62 -0.87 17.53
CA ILE A 226 -14.93 -0.55 18.07
C ILE A 226 -15.61 0.54 17.24
N GLU A 227 -16.95 0.49 17.23
CA GLU A 227 -17.82 1.58 16.83
C GLU A 227 -18.31 2.30 18.11
N ALA A 228 -18.00 3.58 18.23
CA ALA A 228 -18.31 4.41 19.40
C ALA A 228 -18.82 5.82 19.02
N TYR A 229 -19.13 6.08 17.74
CA TYR A 229 -19.53 7.41 17.28
C TYR A 229 -20.79 7.93 17.99
N GLU A 230 -21.75 7.05 18.30
CA GLU A 230 -22.96 7.45 19.06
C GLU A 230 -22.60 7.90 20.48
N ALA A 231 -21.74 7.17 21.19
CA ALA A 231 -21.26 7.58 22.51
C ALA A 231 -20.56 8.95 22.47
N ILE A 232 -19.71 9.16 21.46
CA ILE A 232 -19.00 10.44 21.26
C ILE A 232 -19.99 11.57 21.02
N TYR A 233 -20.98 11.36 20.16
CA TYR A 233 -22.04 12.33 19.89
C TYR A 233 -22.83 12.69 21.14
N LEU A 234 -23.27 11.70 21.93
CA LEU A 234 -24.02 11.93 23.16
C LEU A 234 -23.20 12.72 24.19
N GLY A 235 -21.91 12.44 24.30
CA GLY A 235 -20.99 13.21 25.13
C GLY A 235 -20.84 14.67 24.68
N LEU A 236 -20.64 14.88 23.37
CA LEU A 236 -20.57 16.22 22.77
C LEU A 236 -21.88 16.98 22.94
N LYS A 237 -23.02 16.35 22.62
CA LYS A 237 -24.37 16.90 22.80
C LYS A 237 -24.60 17.35 24.24
N GLY A 238 -24.29 16.50 25.22
CA GLY A 238 -24.44 16.85 26.64
C GLY A 238 -23.56 18.03 27.07
N ALA A 239 -22.38 18.19 26.47
CA ALA A 239 -21.53 19.36 26.72
C ALA A 239 -22.09 20.62 26.04
N LEU A 240 -22.54 20.54 24.79
CA LEU A 240 -23.15 21.67 24.07
C LEU A 240 -24.39 22.17 24.79
N GLU A 241 -25.26 21.27 25.26
CA GLU A 241 -26.43 21.59 26.08
C GLU A 241 -26.04 22.30 27.38
N HIS A 242 -25.01 21.80 28.08
CA HIS A 242 -24.54 22.40 29.33
C HIS A 242 -24.07 23.84 29.17
N PHE A 243 -23.43 24.16 28.04
CA PHE A 243 -22.91 25.50 27.74
C PHE A 243 -23.87 26.34 26.86
N GLY A 244 -25.09 25.86 26.59
CA GLY A 244 -26.10 26.59 25.81
C GLY A 244 -25.72 26.83 24.35
N LYS A 245 -24.92 25.94 23.75
CA LYS A 245 -24.53 25.99 22.33
C LYS A 245 -25.58 25.30 21.46
N GLU A 246 -25.56 25.62 20.16
CA GLU A 246 -26.39 24.93 19.18
C GLU A 246 -25.98 23.45 19.06
N ILE A 247 -26.98 22.57 18.95
CA ILE A 247 -26.79 21.12 18.86
C ILE A 247 -26.94 20.72 17.40
N PHE A 248 -25.94 20.02 16.86
CA PHE A 248 -25.98 19.46 15.51
C PHE A 248 -26.58 18.05 15.50
N SER A 249 -26.95 17.56 14.31
CA SER A 249 -27.54 16.22 14.15
C SER A 249 -26.47 15.12 14.24
N PHE A 250 -26.83 13.90 14.65
CA PHE A 250 -25.86 12.78 14.67
C PHE A 250 -25.21 12.53 13.30
N SER A 251 -25.97 12.69 12.21
CA SER A 251 -25.46 12.54 10.84
C SER A 251 -24.34 13.52 10.47
N ASP A 252 -24.24 14.66 11.14
CA ASP A 252 -23.20 15.66 10.86
C ASP A 252 -21.91 15.42 11.68
N LEU A 253 -21.88 14.41 12.55
CA LEU A 253 -20.74 14.17 13.46
C LEU A 253 -19.40 14.07 12.73
N GLY A 254 -19.36 13.39 11.58
CA GLY A 254 -18.15 13.23 10.78
C GLY A 254 -17.54 14.55 10.29
N ASN A 255 -18.34 15.62 10.17
CA ASN A 255 -17.86 16.94 9.77
C ASN A 255 -17.04 17.62 10.88
N TYR A 256 -17.32 17.29 12.14
CA TYR A 256 -16.74 17.92 13.31
C TYR A 256 -15.63 17.12 13.96
N LEU A 257 -15.65 15.79 13.85
CA LEU A 257 -14.61 14.96 14.46
C LEU A 257 -13.24 15.27 13.87
N LYS A 258 -12.28 15.46 14.78
CA LYS A 258 -10.86 15.68 14.48
C LYS A 258 -10.03 14.61 15.17
N ALA A 259 -8.71 14.73 15.04
CA ALA A 259 -7.74 13.80 15.60
C ALA A 259 -7.90 13.60 17.12
N ASP A 260 -8.33 14.62 17.86
CA ASP A 260 -8.57 14.54 19.30
C ASP A 260 -9.80 15.36 19.74
N LEU A 261 -10.12 15.24 21.02
CA LEU A 261 -11.28 15.89 21.63
C LEU A 261 -11.15 17.41 21.60
N GLU A 262 -9.97 17.93 21.95
CA GLU A 262 -9.68 19.36 22.01
C GLU A 262 -9.88 20.00 20.62
N ALA A 263 -9.31 19.41 19.57
CA ALA A 263 -9.49 19.87 18.20
C ALA A 263 -10.94 19.78 17.72
N THR A 264 -11.69 18.76 18.16
CA THR A 264 -13.13 18.65 17.88
C THR A 264 -13.91 19.78 18.55
N LEU A 265 -13.60 20.11 19.81
CA LEU A 265 -14.30 21.14 20.57
C LEU A 265 -14.05 22.57 20.06
N LEU A 266 -12.91 22.82 19.39
CA LEU A 266 -12.60 24.11 18.77
C LEU A 266 -13.59 24.54 17.67
N HIS A 267 -14.43 23.63 17.17
CA HIS A 267 -15.54 23.99 16.27
C HIS A 267 -16.67 24.76 16.97
N PHE A 268 -16.80 24.63 18.30
CA PHE A 268 -17.95 25.13 19.07
C PHE A 268 -17.55 26.12 20.16
N PHE A 269 -16.28 26.09 20.57
CA PHE A 269 -15.73 26.81 21.71
C PHE A 269 -14.42 27.50 21.35
N SER A 270 -14.14 28.63 21.99
CA SER A 270 -12.84 29.29 21.85
C SER A 270 -11.72 28.49 22.52
N PRO A 271 -10.44 28.69 22.15
CA PRO A 271 -9.30 28.01 22.78
C PRO A 271 -9.27 28.15 24.32
N GLU A 272 -9.74 29.26 24.87
CA GLU A 272 -9.80 29.52 26.31
C GLU A 272 -10.97 28.81 27.01
N GLU A 273 -12.01 28.46 26.26
CA GLU A 273 -13.18 27.72 26.76
C GLU A 273 -12.91 26.21 26.78
N VAL A 274 -12.21 25.67 25.78
CA VAL A 274 -11.98 24.21 25.62
C VAL A 274 -11.52 23.51 26.91
N PRO A 275 -10.52 24.01 27.68
CA PRO A 275 -10.09 23.37 28.92
C PRO A 275 -11.19 23.24 29.98
N LYS A 276 -12.20 24.12 29.96
CA LYS A 276 -13.35 24.09 30.87
C LYS A 276 -14.44 23.13 30.38
N VAL A 277 -14.53 22.92 29.07
CA VAL A 277 -15.53 22.05 28.44
C VAL A 277 -15.13 20.59 28.50
N VAL A 278 -13.84 20.28 28.33
CA VAL A 278 -13.31 18.91 28.32
C VAL A 278 -13.76 18.07 29.53
N PRO A 279 -13.69 18.54 30.79
CA PRO A 279 -14.17 17.78 31.94
C PRO A 279 -15.67 17.47 31.89
N ILE A 280 -16.49 18.42 31.41
CA ILE A 280 -17.94 18.24 31.28
C ILE A 280 -18.26 17.22 30.20
N MET A 281 -17.63 17.34 29.03
CA MET A 281 -17.79 16.37 27.94
C MET A 281 -17.38 14.97 28.39
N ARG A 282 -16.22 14.82 29.05
CA ARG A 282 -15.77 13.52 29.57
C ARG A 282 -16.74 12.92 30.58
N LYS A 283 -17.31 13.74 31.47
CA LYS A 283 -18.33 13.28 32.43
C LYS A 283 -19.59 12.80 31.70
N LYS A 284 -20.07 13.55 30.71
CA LYS A 284 -21.25 13.19 29.91
C LYS A 284 -21.02 11.93 29.07
N TYR A 285 -19.84 11.81 28.50
CA TYR A 285 -19.40 10.61 27.80
C TYR A 285 -19.35 9.39 28.75
N GLU A 286 -18.79 9.54 29.95
CA GLU A 286 -18.68 8.47 30.95
C GLU A 286 -20.05 7.89 31.37
N GLU A 287 -21.11 8.72 31.39
CA GLU A 287 -22.48 8.31 31.72
C GLU A 287 -23.07 7.32 30.70
N VAL A 288 -22.62 7.34 29.43
CA VAL A 288 -23.29 6.65 28.33
C VAL A 288 -22.41 5.67 27.55
N TYR A 289 -21.10 5.84 27.55
CA TYR A 289 -20.24 5.22 26.53
C TYR A 289 -20.29 3.70 26.47
N LEU A 290 -20.43 3.02 27.60
CA LEU A 290 -20.47 1.56 27.65
C LEU A 290 -21.69 1.00 26.90
N GLY A 291 -22.85 1.66 27.01
CA GLY A 291 -24.08 1.23 26.35
C GLY A 291 -24.16 1.58 24.86
N HIS A 292 -23.21 2.38 24.35
CA HIS A 292 -23.18 2.90 22.99
C HIS A 292 -21.81 2.65 22.31
N THR A 293 -21.13 1.59 22.73
CA THR A 293 -19.87 1.13 22.15
C THR A 293 -19.98 -0.35 21.81
N TYR A 294 -19.63 -0.71 20.58
CA TYR A 294 -19.74 -2.08 20.07
C TYR A 294 -18.45 -2.49 19.36
N LEU A 295 -18.13 -3.78 19.33
CA LEU A 295 -17.05 -4.28 18.48
C LEU A 295 -17.45 -4.19 17.00
N LEU A 296 -16.50 -3.85 16.12
CA LEU A 296 -16.71 -3.97 14.68
C LEU A 296 -16.84 -5.44 14.27
N ASP A 297 -17.50 -5.68 13.12
CA ASP A 297 -17.69 -7.03 12.59
C ASP A 297 -16.34 -7.75 12.41
N GLY A 298 -16.25 -8.96 12.95
CA GLY A 298 -15.04 -9.78 12.88
C GLY A 298 -13.92 -9.38 13.84
N ALA A 299 -14.04 -8.29 14.60
CA ALA A 299 -12.96 -7.81 15.46
C ALA A 299 -12.60 -8.85 16.54
N LYS A 300 -13.60 -9.43 17.21
CA LYS A 300 -13.38 -10.42 18.28
C LYS A 300 -12.69 -11.68 17.74
N GLU A 301 -13.17 -12.20 16.61
CA GLU A 301 -12.65 -13.39 15.96
C GLU A 301 -11.20 -13.18 15.50
N VAL A 302 -10.89 -11.98 15.00
CA VAL A 302 -9.52 -11.61 14.61
C VAL A 302 -8.61 -11.56 15.84
N LEU A 303 -9.01 -10.90 16.93
CA LEU A 303 -8.24 -10.83 18.17
C LEU A 303 -7.99 -12.24 18.75
N GLU A 304 -9.02 -13.08 18.79
CA GLU A 304 -8.92 -14.48 19.24
C GLU A 304 -7.92 -15.28 18.38
N SER A 305 -8.05 -15.18 17.05
CA SER A 305 -7.15 -15.88 16.13
C SER A 305 -5.71 -15.38 16.26
N LEU A 306 -5.48 -14.06 16.36
CA LEU A 306 -4.13 -13.49 16.54
C LEU A 306 -3.49 -13.97 17.84
N ARG A 307 -4.25 -13.97 18.94
CA ARG A 307 -3.77 -14.50 20.23
C ARG A 307 -3.42 -15.99 20.13
N SER A 308 -4.25 -16.80 19.47
CA SER A 308 -3.98 -18.23 19.28
C SER A 308 -2.69 -18.51 18.51
N ARG A 309 -2.25 -17.55 17.69
CA ARG A 309 -1.00 -17.60 16.91
C ARG A 309 0.20 -17.00 17.65
N GLY A 310 0.03 -16.57 18.90
CA GLY A 310 1.10 -15.98 19.71
C GLY A 310 1.46 -14.54 19.32
N ILE A 311 0.61 -13.86 18.54
CA ILE A 311 0.84 -12.47 18.15
C ILE A 311 0.51 -11.55 19.31
N LEU A 312 1.46 -10.69 19.67
CA LEU A 312 1.28 -9.68 20.70
C LEU A 312 0.36 -8.58 20.17
N MET A 313 -0.55 -8.10 20.99
CA MET A 313 -1.46 -7.04 20.60
C MET A 313 -1.38 -5.89 21.58
N GLY A 314 -1.50 -4.67 21.07
CA GLY A 314 -1.64 -3.48 21.90
C GLY A 314 -2.57 -2.45 21.26
N VAL A 315 -2.94 -1.43 22.03
CA VAL A 315 -3.82 -0.34 21.58
C VAL A 315 -3.12 1.00 21.75
N ALA A 316 -3.18 1.85 20.72
CA ALA A 316 -2.71 3.24 20.72
C ALA A 316 -3.83 4.16 20.18
N SER A 317 -4.51 4.88 21.08
CA SER A 317 -5.71 5.66 20.72
C SER A 317 -5.72 7.06 21.32
N ASN A 318 -6.27 8.04 20.59
CA ASN A 318 -6.51 9.38 21.13
C ASN A 318 -7.71 9.45 22.08
N LYS A 319 -8.46 8.34 22.22
CA LYS A 319 -9.43 8.18 23.30
C LYS A 319 -8.72 8.18 24.66
N PHE A 320 -9.30 8.88 25.64
CA PHE A 320 -8.74 8.96 26.99
C PHE A 320 -8.54 7.56 27.58
N GLY A 321 -7.32 7.26 28.07
CA GLY A 321 -6.90 5.89 28.37
C GLY A 321 -7.84 5.12 29.31
N ARG A 322 -8.40 5.79 30.31
CA ARG A 322 -9.40 5.21 31.22
C ARG A 322 -10.63 4.70 30.48
N PHE A 323 -11.11 5.42 29.48
CA PHE A 323 -12.28 5.01 28.69
C PHE A 323 -11.95 3.91 27.70
N SER A 324 -10.73 3.91 27.11
CA SER A 324 -10.25 2.83 26.25
C SER A 324 -10.23 1.49 27.01
N ARG A 325 -9.63 1.47 28.20
CA ARG A 325 -9.60 0.29 29.08
C ARG A 325 -11.00 -0.11 29.55
N GLY A 326 -11.83 0.85 29.93
CA GLY A 326 -13.22 0.59 30.33
C GLY A 326 -14.06 -0.07 29.24
N ALA A 327 -13.98 0.44 28.01
CA ALA A 327 -14.71 -0.10 26.85
C ALA A 327 -14.24 -1.52 26.51
N LEU A 328 -12.93 -1.75 26.42
CA LEU A 328 -12.39 -3.08 26.11
C LEU A 328 -12.70 -4.13 27.20
N SER A 329 -12.75 -3.70 28.47
CA SER A 329 -13.19 -4.55 29.58
C SER A 329 -14.66 -4.92 29.46
N HIS A 330 -15.53 -3.94 29.21
CA HIS A 330 -16.96 -4.17 29.02
C HIS A 330 -17.27 -5.09 27.83
N LEU A 331 -16.52 -4.97 26.75
CA LEU A 331 -16.64 -5.81 25.56
C LEU A 331 -15.98 -7.20 25.72
N GLY A 332 -15.35 -7.48 26.87
CA GLY A 332 -14.73 -8.77 27.17
C GLY A 332 -13.48 -9.07 26.34
N VAL A 333 -12.76 -8.03 25.91
CA VAL A 333 -11.56 -8.15 25.05
C VAL A 333 -10.29 -7.52 25.65
N LEU A 334 -10.37 -7.00 26.88
CA LEU A 334 -9.22 -6.37 27.55
C LEU A 334 -7.97 -7.29 27.59
N ASP A 335 -8.18 -8.57 27.94
CA ASP A 335 -7.11 -9.54 28.18
C ASP A 335 -6.39 -10.01 26.90
N TYR A 336 -6.81 -9.56 25.72
CA TYR A 336 -6.08 -9.81 24.48
C TYR A 336 -4.85 -8.90 24.35
N PHE A 337 -4.82 -7.76 25.02
CA PHE A 337 -3.81 -6.72 24.81
C PHE A 337 -2.74 -6.73 25.90
N LYS A 338 -1.48 -6.64 25.49
CA LYS A 338 -0.33 -6.43 26.39
C LYS A 338 -0.27 -5.01 26.95
N ALA A 339 -0.68 -4.04 26.14
CA ALA A 339 -0.73 -2.64 26.54
C ALA A 339 -1.90 -1.93 25.87
N ILE A 340 -2.55 -1.04 26.61
CA ILE A 340 -3.62 -0.16 26.12
C ILE A 340 -3.25 1.25 26.53
N ILE A 341 -2.69 1.99 25.58
CA ILE A 341 -2.21 3.36 25.75
C ILE A 341 -3.21 4.30 25.09
N GLY A 342 -3.81 5.17 25.88
CA GLY A 342 -4.73 6.21 25.42
C GLY A 342 -4.24 7.61 25.76
N ALA A 343 -5.04 8.61 25.41
CA ALA A 343 -4.72 10.00 25.73
C ALA A 343 -4.57 10.19 27.24
N GLY A 344 -3.56 10.96 27.64
CA GLY A 344 -3.20 11.20 29.04
C GLY A 344 -2.30 10.13 29.67
N ASP A 345 -2.05 9.00 29.01
CA ASP A 345 -1.09 7.99 29.50
C ASP A 345 0.36 8.34 29.07
N VAL A 346 0.53 9.18 28.04
CA VAL A 346 1.82 9.63 27.50
C VAL A 346 1.83 11.16 27.30
N PRO A 347 3.01 11.80 27.16
CA PRO A 347 3.10 13.26 27.04
C PRO A 347 2.40 13.85 25.81
N ARG A 348 2.43 13.14 24.67
CA ARG A 348 1.86 13.62 23.41
C ARG A 348 0.96 12.56 22.78
N ASN A 349 -0.19 13.00 22.28
CA ASN A 349 -1.16 12.15 21.60
C ASN A 349 -0.78 11.91 20.12
N LYS A 350 -1.50 11.04 19.40
CA LYS A 350 -1.32 10.93 17.94
C LYS A 350 -1.60 12.30 17.29
N PRO A 351 -0.78 12.77 16.33
CA PRO A 351 0.12 11.99 15.47
C PRO A 351 1.55 11.77 15.99
N TYR A 352 1.87 12.13 17.23
CA TYR A 352 3.20 11.88 17.79
C TYR A 352 3.41 10.38 18.09
N PRO A 353 4.64 9.85 18.02
CA PRO A 353 4.91 8.42 18.10
C PRO A 353 4.78 7.84 19.52
N ASP A 354 4.68 8.69 20.55
CA ASP A 354 4.79 8.35 21.97
C ASP A 354 3.89 7.16 22.38
N MET A 355 2.65 7.10 21.87
CA MET A 355 1.74 5.99 22.17
C MET A 355 2.21 4.66 21.55
N ILE A 356 2.66 4.68 20.30
CA ILE A 356 3.19 3.50 19.61
C ILE A 356 4.47 3.03 20.29
N GLU A 357 5.38 3.95 20.63
CA GLU A 357 6.63 3.66 21.33
C GLU A 357 6.38 3.02 22.71
N ALA A 358 5.39 3.53 23.46
CA ALA A 358 4.99 2.95 24.73
C ALA A 358 4.44 1.52 24.56
N VAL A 359 3.56 1.30 23.58
CA VAL A 359 3.02 -0.04 23.29
C VAL A 359 4.12 -1.01 22.84
N LEU A 360 5.05 -0.60 21.96
CA LEU A 360 6.18 -1.42 21.54
C LEU A 360 7.07 -1.84 22.71
N ARG A 361 7.33 -0.93 23.65
CA ARG A 361 8.11 -1.19 24.86
C ARG A 361 7.48 -2.27 25.74
N GLU A 362 6.18 -2.16 25.99
CA GLU A 362 5.44 -3.16 26.78
C GLU A 362 5.38 -4.53 26.08
N MET A 363 5.29 -4.54 24.75
CA MET A 363 5.37 -5.78 23.96
C MET A 363 6.81 -6.32 23.82
N THR A 364 7.83 -5.55 24.21
CA THR A 364 9.26 -5.88 23.97
C THR A 364 9.54 -6.14 22.48
N LEU A 365 8.98 -5.31 21.61
CA LEU A 365 9.14 -5.38 20.15
C LEU A 365 9.85 -4.14 19.60
N THR A 366 10.51 -4.31 18.46
CA THR A 366 11.03 -3.21 17.64
C THR A 366 10.05 -2.82 16.54
N PRO A 367 10.14 -1.61 15.97
CA PRO A 367 9.21 -1.16 14.92
C PRO A 367 9.07 -2.12 13.71
N PRO A 368 10.16 -2.74 13.18
CA PRO A 368 10.05 -3.70 12.07
C PRO A 368 9.29 -5.00 12.41
N GLU A 369 9.09 -5.30 13.70
CA GLU A 369 8.41 -6.51 14.16
C GLU A 369 6.93 -6.29 14.42
N ALA A 370 6.46 -5.05 14.22
CA ALA A 370 5.08 -4.66 14.42
C ALA A 370 4.49 -3.99 13.18
N VAL A 371 3.16 -3.93 13.17
CA VAL A 371 2.37 -3.11 12.27
C VAL A 371 1.35 -2.33 13.09
N PHE A 372 1.00 -1.14 12.63
CA PHE A 372 -0.05 -0.32 13.21
C PHE A 372 -1.29 -0.34 12.31
N VAL A 373 -2.45 -0.60 12.89
CA VAL A 373 -3.73 -0.67 12.17
C VAL A 373 -4.61 0.47 12.66
N GLY A 374 -5.10 1.30 11.74
CA GLY A 374 -5.94 2.46 12.07
C GLY A 374 -6.76 2.93 10.86
N ASP A 375 -7.79 3.73 11.11
CA ASP A 375 -8.74 4.18 10.08
C ASP A 375 -8.59 5.66 9.69
N THR A 376 -7.62 6.38 10.26
CA THR A 376 -7.46 7.81 10.04
C THR A 376 -6.14 8.20 9.38
N LEU A 377 -6.10 9.40 8.77
CA LEU A 377 -4.85 9.99 8.28
C LEU A 377 -3.85 10.25 9.42
N THR A 378 -4.35 10.49 10.64
CA THR A 378 -3.54 10.65 11.84
C THR A 378 -2.83 9.35 12.20
N ASP A 379 -3.47 8.20 12.01
CA ASP A 379 -2.83 6.90 12.28
C ASP A 379 -1.66 6.64 11.33
N ILE A 380 -1.84 6.95 10.05
CA ILE A 380 -0.79 6.82 9.03
C ILE A 380 0.43 7.68 9.38
N GLU A 381 0.18 8.93 9.79
CA GLU A 381 1.23 9.84 10.24
C GLU A 381 1.93 9.34 11.51
N THR A 382 1.16 8.82 12.47
CA THR A 382 1.70 8.29 13.74
C THR A 382 2.64 7.12 13.51
N GLY A 383 2.21 6.11 12.73
CA GLY A 383 3.04 4.95 12.44
C GLY A 383 4.30 5.34 11.68
N LYS A 384 4.19 6.28 10.72
CA LYS A 384 5.36 6.83 10.02
C LYS A 384 6.36 7.48 10.97
N GLN A 385 5.90 8.31 11.91
CA GLN A 385 6.78 8.93 12.90
C GLN A 385 7.42 7.90 13.86
N ALA A 386 6.72 6.79 14.13
CA ALA A 386 7.21 5.70 14.96
C ALA A 386 8.09 4.68 14.21
N GLY A 387 8.23 4.81 12.89
CA GLY A 387 8.93 3.82 12.05
C GLY A 387 8.21 2.47 11.95
N VAL A 388 6.89 2.45 12.17
CA VAL A 388 6.03 1.25 12.09
C VAL A 388 5.18 1.32 10.83
N ASP A 389 5.18 0.25 10.03
CA ASP A 389 4.31 0.17 8.86
C ASP A 389 2.83 0.26 9.27
N VAL A 390 2.07 1.06 8.51
CA VAL A 390 0.64 1.26 8.76
C VAL A 390 -0.21 0.50 7.77
N TYR A 391 -1.13 -0.29 8.30
CA TYR A 391 -2.21 -0.93 7.55
C TYR A 391 -3.50 -0.16 7.81
N ALA A 392 -3.87 0.70 6.87
CA ALA A 392 -5.05 1.52 7.01
C ALA A 392 -6.32 0.68 6.81
N LEU A 393 -7.36 0.95 7.58
CA LEU A 393 -8.64 0.25 7.53
C LEU A 393 -9.76 1.26 7.23
N PRO A 394 -10.42 1.23 6.06
CA PRO A 394 -11.40 2.23 5.66
C PRO A 394 -12.78 1.96 6.31
N THR A 395 -12.83 1.87 7.64
CA THR A 395 -14.05 1.62 8.43
C THR A 395 -14.57 2.85 9.17
N GLY A 396 -13.74 3.89 9.34
CA GLY A 396 -14.16 5.17 9.89
C GLY A 396 -14.61 6.17 8.84
N PHE A 397 -14.34 7.47 9.08
CA PHE A 397 -14.83 8.56 8.21
C PHE A 397 -14.02 8.77 6.92
N TYR A 398 -12.81 8.21 6.82
CA TYR A 398 -11.97 8.36 5.64
C TYR A 398 -12.19 7.24 4.64
N SER A 399 -12.46 7.60 3.38
CA SER A 399 -12.53 6.64 2.29
C SER A 399 -11.15 6.02 2.00
N ARG A 400 -11.16 4.85 1.35
CA ARG A 400 -9.96 4.20 0.81
C ARG A 400 -9.12 5.17 -0.04
N THR A 401 -9.76 6.00 -0.86
CA THR A 401 -9.09 6.99 -1.71
C THR A 401 -8.39 8.06 -0.88
N GLU A 402 -9.05 8.60 0.14
CA GLU A 402 -8.45 9.61 1.03
C GLU A 402 -7.26 9.03 1.82
N LEU A 403 -7.42 7.85 2.41
CA LEU A 403 -6.34 7.16 3.11
C LEU A 403 -5.13 6.91 2.20
N SER A 404 -5.37 6.55 0.93
CA SER A 404 -4.29 6.27 -0.03
C SER A 404 -3.38 7.46 -0.33
N GLN A 405 -3.85 8.70 -0.12
CA GLN A 405 -3.06 9.92 -0.36
C GLN A 405 -1.83 10.00 0.54
N LYS A 406 -1.88 9.38 1.73
CA LYS A 406 -0.76 9.29 2.66
C LYS A 406 0.12 8.07 2.43
N LYS A 407 -0.16 7.26 1.39
CA LYS A 407 0.59 6.06 1.01
C LYS A 407 0.86 5.13 2.21
N PRO A 408 -0.17 4.71 2.96
CA PRO A 408 0.03 3.69 3.99
C PRO A 408 0.57 2.42 3.32
N LYS A 409 1.28 1.60 4.11
CA LYS A 409 1.91 0.39 3.58
C LYS A 409 0.91 -0.53 2.91
N ARG A 410 -0.30 -0.62 3.48
CA ARG A 410 -1.44 -1.37 2.94
C ARG A 410 -2.73 -0.65 3.28
N ILE A 411 -3.77 -0.81 2.46
CA ILE A 411 -5.14 -0.49 2.85
C ILE A 411 -5.96 -1.79 2.83
N LEU A 412 -6.35 -2.24 4.02
CA LEU A 412 -7.11 -3.46 4.25
C LEU A 412 -8.54 -3.32 3.70
N LYS A 413 -9.10 -4.44 3.26
CA LYS A 413 -10.52 -4.56 2.92
C LYS A 413 -11.39 -4.79 4.16
N SER A 414 -10.83 -5.46 5.16
CA SER A 414 -11.47 -5.74 6.44
C SER A 414 -10.41 -6.18 7.47
N LEU A 415 -10.76 -6.19 8.76
CA LEU A 415 -9.90 -6.72 9.83
C LEU A 415 -9.49 -8.18 9.57
N LYS A 416 -10.36 -8.99 8.96
CA LYS A 416 -10.09 -10.42 8.70
C LYS A 416 -8.87 -10.64 7.80
N GLU A 417 -8.52 -9.66 6.97
CA GLU A 417 -7.34 -9.70 6.11
C GLU A 417 -6.04 -9.76 6.91
N LEU A 418 -6.00 -9.22 8.13
CA LEU A 418 -4.84 -9.32 9.03
C LEU A 418 -4.41 -10.77 9.27
N LEU A 419 -5.37 -11.70 9.29
CA LEU A 419 -5.09 -13.12 9.50
C LEU A 419 -4.33 -13.75 8.33
N GLN A 420 -4.42 -13.18 7.13
CA GLN A 420 -3.65 -13.60 5.96
C GLN A 420 -2.25 -12.97 6.01
N VAL A 421 -2.18 -11.66 6.30
CA VAL A 421 -0.90 -10.93 6.34
C VAL A 421 0.09 -11.51 7.36
N VAL A 422 -0.40 -11.87 8.54
CA VAL A 422 0.44 -12.46 9.58
C VAL A 422 0.85 -13.90 9.25
N ARG A 423 0.08 -14.61 8.41
CA ARG A 423 0.45 -15.96 7.95
C ARG A 423 1.59 -15.90 6.95
N ASP A 424 1.59 -14.90 6.07
CA ASP A 424 2.55 -14.81 4.97
C ASP A 424 3.95 -14.36 5.41
N THR A 425 4.06 -13.68 6.55
CA THR A 425 5.32 -13.18 7.14
C THR A 425 6.16 -14.24 7.87
N SER A 426 5.83 -15.52 7.69
CA SER A 426 6.67 -16.66 8.04
C SER A 426 7.42 -17.13 6.78
N PHE A 427 8.49 -16.41 6.40
CA PHE A 427 9.29 -16.60 5.17
C PHE A 427 10.53 -17.50 5.34
#